data_AF-A0A938APE4-F1
#
_entry.id   AF-A0A938APE4-F1
#
_cell.length_a   1.000
_cell.length_b   1.000
_cell.length_c   1.000
_cell.angle_alpha   90.00
_cell.angle_beta   90.00
_cell.angle_gamma   90.00
#
_symmetry.space_group_name_H-M   'P 1'
#
loop_
_entity.id
_entity.type
_entity.pdbx_description
1 polymer ?
#
loop_
_entity_poly.entity_id
_entity_poly.type
_entity_poly.pdbx_seq_one_letter_code
_entity_poly.pdbx_strand_id
1 'polypeptide(L)' 'MAPPRHPGERSARLPHPAAPFPKSGCAGLSLFAALRELQRLLACWAGACPTCGRRLPPSTVYLHVPP' A
#
# COMPACT_ATOMS: atom_id res chain seq x y z
N MET A 1 56.42 -10.05 20.41
CA MET A 1 55.23 -10.65 21.06
C MET A 1 54.03 -9.80 20.73
N ALA A 2 52.99 -10.35 20.10
CA ALA A 2 51.76 -9.61 19.83
C ALA A 2 50.78 -9.77 21.01
N PRO A 3 50.06 -8.70 21.43
CA PRO A 3 49.16 -8.77 22.56
C PRO A 3 47.95 -9.69 22.26
N PRO A 4 47.40 -10.37 23.28
CA PRO A 4 46.25 -11.26 23.10
C PRO A 4 45.05 -10.47 22.59
N ARG A 5 44.52 -10.89 21.43
CA ARG A 5 43.31 -10.31 20.86
C ARG A 5 42.12 -10.91 21.60
N HIS A 6 41.56 -10.15 22.54
CA HIS A 6 40.29 -10.54 23.13
C HIS A 6 39.22 -10.58 22.03
N PRO A 7 38.41 -11.65 21.93
CA PRO A 7 37.24 -11.66 21.08
C PRO A 7 36.29 -10.61 21.64
N GLY A 8 36.27 -9.43 21.02
CA GLY A 8 35.35 -8.36 21.40
C GLY A 8 33.93 -8.94 21.44
N GLU A 9 33.25 -8.72 22.55
CA GLU A 9 31.86 -9.09 22.75
C GLU A 9 31.08 -8.60 21.52
N ARG A 10 30.65 -9.53 20.67
CA ARG A 10 29.74 -9.19 19.58
C ARG A 10 28.44 -8.79 20.24
N SER A 11 28.16 -7.49 20.32
CA SER A 11 26.80 -7.02 20.58
C SER A 11 25.86 -7.84 19.71
N ALA A 12 24.87 -8.47 20.34
CA ALA A 12 23.82 -9.17 19.61
C ALA A 12 23.30 -8.21 18.55
N ARG A 13 23.36 -8.61 17.27
CA ARG A 13 22.83 -7.79 16.19
C ARG A 13 21.32 -7.73 16.40
N LEU A 14 20.86 -6.65 17.00
CA LEU A 14 19.43 -6.42 17.16
C LEU A 14 18.83 -6.28 15.75
N PRO A 15 17.78 -7.05 15.41
CA PRO A 15 17.11 -6.91 14.14
C PRO A 15 16.59 -5.48 14.00
N HIS A 16 16.72 -4.91 12.79
CA HIS A 16 16.20 -3.58 12.51
C HIS A 16 14.68 -3.58 12.72
N PRO A 17 14.11 -2.57 13.40
CA PRO A 17 12.67 -2.49 13.58
C PRO A 17 11.97 -2.47 12.22
N ALA A 18 10.87 -3.22 12.13
CA ALA A 18 10.04 -3.21 10.93
C ALA A 18 9.48 -1.80 10.70
N ALA A 19 9.29 -1.43 9.43
CA ALA A 19 8.62 -0.19 9.09
C ALA A 19 7.20 -0.19 9.72
N PRO A 20 6.77 0.92 10.33
CA PRO A 20 5.52 0.97 11.08
C PRO A 20 4.29 0.75 10.20
N PHE A 21 4.38 1.08 8.90
CA PHE A 21 3.28 0.91 7.94
C PHE A 21 3.78 0.61 6.53
N PRO A 22 2.97 -0.10 5.72
CA PRO A 22 3.25 -0.25 4.30
C PRO A 22 3.23 1.12 3.60
N LYS A 23 4.14 1.30 2.63
CA LYS A 23 4.22 2.54 1.82
C LYS A 23 2.97 2.78 0.96
N SER A 24 2.18 1.74 0.67
CA SER A 24 0.95 1.85 -0.08
C SER A 24 -0.17 1.09 0.60
N GLY A 25 -1.40 1.61 0.52
CA GLY A 25 -2.60 0.90 0.98
C GLY A 25 -2.87 -0.40 0.22
N CYS A 26 -2.16 -0.65 -0.88
CA CYS A 26 -2.24 -1.88 -1.66
C CYS A 26 -1.16 -2.91 -1.29
N ALA A 27 -0.16 -2.55 -0.49
CA ALA A 27 0.89 -3.50 -0.11
C ALA A 27 0.33 -4.54 0.88
N GLY A 28 0.54 -5.81 0.56
CA GLY A 28 -0.02 -6.94 1.32
C GLY A 28 -1.41 -7.39 0.88
N LEU A 29 -2.00 -6.77 -0.16
CA LEU A 29 -3.26 -7.25 -0.72
C LEU A 29 -3.07 -8.58 -1.47
N SER A 30 -4.03 -9.49 -1.31
CA SER A 30 -4.16 -10.64 -2.21
C SER A 30 -4.51 -10.17 -3.63
N LEU A 31 -4.24 -11.01 -4.63
CA LEU A 31 -4.60 -10.71 -6.03
C LEU A 31 -6.07 -10.29 -6.17
N PHE A 32 -6.99 -11.01 -5.53
CA PHE A 32 -8.41 -10.69 -5.57
C PHE A 32 -8.75 -9.37 -4.88
N ALA A 33 -8.07 -9.04 -3.78
CA ALA A 33 -8.26 -7.75 -3.11
C ALA A 33 -7.73 -6.60 -3.97
N ALA A 34 -6.59 -6.78 -4.64
CA ALA A 34 -6.05 -5.81 -5.59
C ALA A 34 -6.99 -5.60 -6.80
N LEU A 35 -7.55 -6.68 -7.36
CA LEU A 35 -8.53 -6.60 -8.45
C LEU A 35 -9.79 -5.84 -8.04
N ARG A 36 -10.30 -6.05 -6.82
CA ARG A 36 -11.45 -5.32 -6.31
C ARG A 36 -11.19 -3.82 -6.19
N GLU A 37 -10.02 -3.42 -5.69
CA GLU A 37 -9.67 -1.99 -5.64
C GLU A 37 -9.50 -1.39 -7.04
N LEU A 38 -8.89 -2.12 -7.96
CA LEU A 38 -8.76 -1.68 -9.35
C LEU A 38 -10.14 -1.47 -10.01
N GLN A 39 -11.05 -2.43 -9.85
CA GLN A 39 -12.42 -2.29 -10.36
C GLN A 39 -13.14 -1.07 -9.78
N ARG A 40 -12.94 -0.80 -8.48
CA ARG A 40 -13.51 0.38 -7.82
C ARG A 40 -13.00 1.67 -8.44
N LEU A 41 -11.69 1.77 -8.65
CA LEU A 41 -11.05 2.94 -9.27
C LEU A 41 -11.53 3.15 -10.71
N LEU A 42 -11.58 2.07 -11.50
CA LEU A 42 -12.06 2.12 -12.89
C LEU A 42 -13.53 2.53 -12.98
N ALA A 43 -14.38 2.01 -12.09
CA ALA A 43 -15.79 2.40 -12.04
C ALA A 43 -15.94 3.89 -11.72
N CYS A 44 -15.25 4.38 -10.69
CA CYS A 44 -15.26 5.81 -10.35
C CYS A 44 -14.79 6.67 -11.53
N TRP A 45 -13.71 6.27 -12.21
CA TRP A 45 -13.19 6.99 -13.36
C TRP A 45 -14.14 6.99 -14.56
N ALA A 46 -14.84 5.87 -14.79
CA ALA A 46 -15.88 5.76 -15.81
C ALA A 46 -17.18 6.49 -15.44
N GLY A 47 -17.23 7.16 -14.29
CA GLY A 47 -18.44 7.79 -13.77
C GLY A 47 -19.52 6.78 -13.41
N ALA A 48 -19.14 5.59 -12.94
CA ALA A 48 -20.04 4.54 -12.52
C ALA A 48 -19.87 4.21 -11.03
N CYS A 49 -20.97 3.85 -10.38
CA CYS A 49 -21.01 3.36 -9.01
C CYS A 49 -20.30 1.99 -8.93
N PRO A 50 -19.24 1.81 -8.13
CA PRO A 50 -18.50 0.55 -8.06
C PRO A 50 -19.31 -0.59 -7.41
N THR A 51 -20.30 -0.24 -6.60
CA THR A 51 -21.16 -1.21 -5.90
C THR A 51 -22.29 -1.71 -6.78
N CYS A 52 -22.83 -0.83 -7.62
CA CYS A 52 -24.10 -1.04 -8.32
C CYS A 52 -23.98 -1.01 -9.85
N GLY A 53 -22.81 -0.66 -10.39
CA GLY A 53 -22.52 -0.64 -11.83
C GLY A 53 -23.26 0.43 -12.64
N ARG A 54 -24.13 1.22 -12.01
CA ARG A 54 -24.90 2.26 -12.70
C ARG A 54 -24.01 3.47 -13.00
N ARG A 55 -24.15 4.02 -14.21
CA ARG A 55 -23.57 5.33 -14.54
C ARG A 55 -24.21 6.41 -13.66
N LEU A 56 -23.36 7.19 -13.02
CA LEU A 56 -23.72 8.39 -12.29
C LEU A 56 -24.16 9.46 -13.30
N PRO A 57 -25.17 10.26 -12.98
CA PRO A 57 -25.61 11.33 -13.87
C PRO A 57 -24.46 12.35 -14.07
N PRO A 58 -24.31 12.95 -15.26
CA PRO A 58 -23.24 13.91 -15.54
C PRO A 58 -23.31 15.19 -14.68
N SER A 59 -24.41 15.40 -13.94
CA SER A 59 -24.62 16.51 -13.01
C SER A 59 -24.02 16.31 -11.61
N THR A 60 -23.38 15.16 -11.30
CA THR A 60 -22.64 15.01 -10.03
C THR A 60 -21.39 15.89 -10.03
N VAL A 61 -21.53 17.08 -9.45
CA VAL A 61 -20.54 18.16 -9.29
C VAL A 61 -19.22 17.67 -8.63
N TYR A 62 -19.22 16.52 -7.96
CA TYR A 62 -18.04 15.95 -7.29
C TYR A 62 -17.20 14.97 -8.14
N LEU A 63 -17.57 14.68 -9.39
CA LEU A 63 -16.78 13.79 -10.27
C LEU A 63 -15.61 14.51 -10.98
N HIS A 64 -15.48 15.83 -10.86
CA HIS A 64 -14.35 16.59 -11.42
C HIS A 64 -13.39 17.03 -10.32
N VAL A 65 -12.58 16.09 -9.81
CA VAL A 65 -11.21 16.41 -9.40
C VAL A 65 -10.32 15.24 -9.84
N PRO A 66 -9.70 15.29 -11.03
CA PRO A 66 -8.55 14.45 -11.30
C PRO A 66 -7.34 14.96 -10.48
N PRO A 67 -6.37 14.10 -10.13
CA PRO A 67 -5.12 14.51 -9.51
C PRO A 67 -4.27 15.39 -10.43
#